data_AF-A0A165XWX5-F1
#
_entry.id   AF-A0A165XWX5-F1
#
_cell.length_a   1.000
_cell.length_b   1.000
_cell.length_c   1.000
_cell.angle_alpha   90.00
_cell.angle_beta   90.00
_cell.angle_gamma   90.00
#
_symmetry.space_group_name_H-M   'P 1'
#
loop_
_entity.id
_entity.type
_entity.pdbx_description
1 polymer ?
#
loop_
_entity_poly.entity_id
_entity_poly.type
_entity_poly.pdbx_seq_one_letter_code
_entity_poly.pdbx_strand_id
1 'polypeptide(L)'
;MDFEYAILDNYLDISVQKDIRADIDNFMNTGGGHCDISRYAESSVLLKETEVIKDERECGYLVRSNDVDEEIIVSLTGVLVEADLPPYKDMNSLYRTRPNKKDIPVNRVSLAFFGHDNYDAARVGLENVRSTFSRFYASVDKIKVSAKVGMPIISCENRVVSKVDHVPVDVRDAKLPKAHDPNGIIRKNLLMSNKHRFVDDNAVTFSKLAKTTENDAIEIIDCSPEEFKIGMIVCVQATPTVVPTTKNGSKLILKLRSILHVSDAVYKRFLFTCRVADIDALPKPGSGLKRKAPAALWINSKKRSMTIGDVEVRERSDGGSRKDASSEADKVAARFGRMTTKEGEVTSEGESPAA
;
A
#
# COMPACT_ATOMS: atom_id res chain seq x y z
N MET A 1 12.10 -12.01 -17.23
CA MET A 1 10.64 -12.19 -17.36
C MET A 1 10.07 -11.88 -15.98
N ASP A 2 9.17 -10.91 -15.87
CA ASP A 2 8.69 -10.47 -14.55
C ASP A 2 7.77 -11.56 -13.96
N PHE A 3 8.17 -12.09 -12.79
CA PHE A 3 7.53 -13.23 -12.11
C PHE A 3 6.01 -13.03 -11.88
N GLU A 4 5.57 -11.79 -11.76
CA GLU A 4 4.17 -11.38 -11.58
C GLU A 4 3.26 -11.78 -12.76
N TYR A 5 3.79 -11.84 -13.99
CA TYR A 5 3.02 -12.26 -15.17
C TYR A 5 2.86 -13.78 -15.25
N ALA A 6 3.91 -14.53 -14.87
CA ALA A 6 3.90 -16.00 -14.90
C ALA A 6 2.82 -16.60 -13.97
N ILE A 7 2.46 -15.92 -12.87
CA ILE A 7 1.33 -16.32 -12.03
C ILE A 7 0.00 -16.17 -12.79
N LEU A 8 -0.21 -15.01 -13.44
CA LEU A 8 -1.47 -14.70 -14.13
C LEU A 8 -1.71 -15.57 -15.38
N ASP A 9 -0.66 -16.08 -16.02
CA ASP A 9 -0.81 -17.02 -17.15
C ASP A 9 -1.56 -18.31 -16.73
N ASN A 10 -1.39 -18.76 -15.48
CA ASN A 10 -2.14 -19.91 -14.92
C ASN A 10 -3.63 -19.59 -14.71
N TYR A 11 -4.02 -18.32 -14.62
CA TYR A 11 -5.41 -17.90 -14.35
C TYR A 11 -6.25 -17.92 -15.64
N LEU A 12 -5.65 -18.28 -16.78
CA LEU A 12 -6.37 -18.57 -18.02
C LEU A 12 -6.96 -20.00 -18.05
N ASP A 13 -6.55 -20.88 -17.13
CA ASP A 13 -7.13 -22.23 -16.99
C ASP A 13 -8.55 -22.17 -16.41
N ILE A 14 -9.50 -22.84 -17.07
CA ILE A 14 -10.92 -22.87 -16.73
C ILE A 14 -11.17 -23.37 -15.29
N SER A 15 -10.35 -24.32 -14.80
CA SER A 15 -10.42 -24.82 -13.43
C SER A 15 -10.01 -23.74 -12.42
N VAL A 16 -8.94 -22.98 -12.70
CA VAL A 16 -8.47 -21.88 -11.87
C VAL A 16 -9.49 -20.73 -11.87
N GLN A 17 -10.10 -20.43 -13.01
CA GLN A 17 -11.18 -19.44 -13.11
C GLN A 17 -12.42 -19.86 -12.33
N LYS A 18 -12.71 -21.16 -12.20
CA LYS A 18 -13.81 -21.65 -11.35
C LYS A 18 -13.52 -21.36 -9.87
N ASP A 19 -12.29 -21.62 -9.41
CA ASP A 19 -11.89 -21.33 -8.03
C ASP A 19 -11.93 -19.82 -7.73
N ILE A 20 -11.42 -18.99 -8.65
CA ILE A 20 -11.46 -17.52 -8.53
C ILE A 20 -12.91 -17.02 -8.41
N ARG A 21 -13.82 -17.55 -9.24
CA ARG A 21 -15.25 -17.19 -9.18
C ARG A 21 -15.87 -17.60 -7.85
N ALA A 22 -15.63 -18.83 -7.40
CA ALA A 22 -16.15 -19.31 -6.11
C ALA A 22 -15.67 -18.47 -4.91
N ASP A 23 -14.40 -18.05 -4.89
CA ASP A 23 -13.85 -17.16 -3.85
C ASP A 23 -14.52 -15.76 -3.87
N ILE A 24 -14.77 -15.19 -5.07
CA ILE A 24 -15.47 -13.91 -5.22
C ILE A 24 -16.94 -14.04 -4.81
N ASP A 25 -17.67 -15.04 -5.32
CA ASP A 25 -19.07 -15.31 -4.95
C ASP A 25 -19.23 -15.49 -3.43
N ASN A 26 -18.32 -16.23 -2.78
CA ASN A 26 -18.33 -16.42 -1.34
C ASN A 26 -18.14 -15.10 -0.56
N PHE A 27 -17.25 -14.21 -1.03
CA PHE A 27 -17.10 -12.88 -0.43
C PHE A 27 -18.32 -11.99 -0.67
N MET A 28 -18.89 -12.01 -1.87
CA MET A 28 -20.09 -11.23 -2.21
C MET A 28 -21.29 -11.65 -1.34
N ASN A 29 -21.50 -12.96 -1.17
CA ASN A 29 -22.56 -13.55 -0.35
C ASN A 29 -22.40 -13.32 1.17
N THR A 30 -21.16 -13.10 1.66
CA THR A 30 -20.90 -12.79 3.08
C THR A 30 -20.99 -11.30 3.42
N GLY A 31 -21.37 -10.45 2.45
CA GLY A 31 -21.65 -9.02 2.64
C GLY A 31 -20.87 -8.09 1.71
N GLY A 32 -19.89 -8.62 0.96
CA GLY A 32 -19.07 -7.84 0.02
C GLY A 32 -19.85 -7.11 -1.08
N GLY A 33 -21.04 -7.62 -1.43
CA GLY A 33 -21.89 -7.06 -2.48
C GLY A 33 -22.64 -5.77 -2.12
N HIS A 34 -22.70 -5.35 -0.85
CA HIS A 34 -23.58 -4.24 -0.42
C HIS A 34 -23.32 -2.93 -1.18
N CYS A 35 -22.05 -2.59 -1.44
CA CYS A 35 -21.66 -1.37 -2.15
C CYS A 35 -21.12 -1.64 -3.56
N ASP A 36 -21.28 -2.85 -4.11
CA ASP A 36 -20.66 -3.20 -5.38
C ASP A 36 -21.29 -2.40 -6.54
N ILE A 37 -20.44 -1.85 -7.41
CA ILE A 37 -20.88 -0.97 -8.51
C ILE A 37 -21.85 -1.66 -9.50
N SER A 38 -21.88 -2.99 -9.55
CA SER A 38 -22.87 -3.77 -10.29
C SER A 38 -24.32 -3.47 -9.90
N ARG A 39 -24.60 -3.02 -8.67
CA ARG A 39 -25.94 -2.55 -8.25
C ARG A 39 -26.47 -1.43 -9.15
N TYR A 40 -25.56 -0.60 -9.66
CA TYR A 40 -25.88 0.53 -10.55
C TYR A 40 -25.99 0.13 -12.02
N ALA A 41 -25.89 -1.16 -12.35
CA ALA A 41 -26.35 -1.66 -13.65
C ALA A 41 -27.85 -1.37 -13.85
N GLU A 42 -28.64 -1.37 -12.77
CA GLU A 42 -29.98 -0.81 -12.77
C GLU A 42 -29.92 0.71 -12.58
N SER A 43 -30.24 1.47 -13.63
CA SER A 43 -30.12 2.93 -13.63
C SER A 43 -31.15 3.64 -12.73
N SER A 44 -32.27 2.98 -12.43
CA SER A 44 -33.30 3.41 -11.47
C SER A 44 -32.72 3.57 -10.06
N VAL A 45 -31.92 2.60 -9.61
CA VAL A 45 -31.26 2.57 -8.30
C VAL A 45 -30.26 3.71 -8.20
N LEU A 46 -29.40 3.86 -9.22
CA LEU A 46 -28.43 4.95 -9.29
C LEU A 46 -29.10 6.33 -9.21
N LEU A 47 -30.15 6.57 -10.00
CA LEU A 47 -30.83 7.87 -10.05
C LEU A 47 -31.69 8.17 -8.80
N LYS A 48 -32.04 7.15 -8.00
CA LYS A 48 -32.76 7.31 -6.74
C LYS A 48 -31.83 7.59 -5.54
N GLU A 49 -30.62 7.06 -5.59
CA GLU A 49 -29.68 7.09 -4.47
C GLU A 49 -28.61 8.19 -4.58
N THR A 50 -28.40 8.72 -5.79
CA THR A 50 -27.24 9.57 -6.08
C THR A 50 -27.57 10.89 -6.77
N GLU A 51 -26.81 11.92 -6.41
CA GLU A 51 -26.80 13.22 -7.08
C GLU A 51 -25.38 13.58 -7.56
N VAL A 52 -25.28 14.54 -8.48
CA VAL A 52 -24.01 15.03 -9.02
C VAL A 52 -23.76 16.45 -8.53
N ILE A 53 -22.71 16.62 -7.72
CA ILE A 53 -22.22 17.93 -7.28
C ILE A 53 -20.96 18.28 -8.07
N LYS A 54 -20.78 19.57 -8.36
CA LYS A 54 -19.56 20.13 -8.94
C LYS A 54 -18.84 21.00 -7.93
N ASP A 55 -17.51 20.90 -7.87
CA ASP A 55 -16.68 21.88 -7.17
C ASP A 55 -16.39 23.12 -8.05
N GLU A 56 -15.77 24.13 -7.44
CA GLU A 56 -15.33 25.38 -8.10
C GLU A 56 -14.29 25.15 -9.22
N ARG A 57 -13.79 23.92 -9.36
CA ARG A 57 -12.70 23.51 -10.25
C ARG A 57 -13.20 22.58 -11.36
N GLU A 58 -14.52 22.53 -11.56
CA GLU A 58 -15.24 21.66 -12.48
C GLU A 58 -15.06 20.15 -12.23
N CYS A 59 -14.51 19.73 -11.09
CA CYS A 59 -14.51 18.33 -10.67
C CYS A 59 -15.91 17.92 -10.20
N GLY A 60 -16.36 16.75 -10.63
CA GLY A 60 -17.71 16.24 -10.41
C GLY A 60 -17.69 15.05 -9.48
N TYR A 61 -18.55 15.09 -8.47
CA TYR A 61 -18.64 14.09 -7.43
C TYR A 61 -20.03 13.46 -7.44
N LEU A 62 -20.08 12.15 -7.25
CA LEU A 62 -21.32 11.43 -7.01
C LEU A 62 -21.55 11.40 -5.50
N VAL A 63 -22.65 11.97 -5.02
CA VAL A 63 -22.99 12.06 -3.58
C VAL A 63 -24.32 11.37 -3.31
N ARG A 64 -24.67 11.12 -2.04
CA ARG A 64 -25.98 10.56 -1.69
C ARG A 64 -27.08 11.61 -1.85
N SER A 65 -28.23 11.24 -2.43
CA SER A 65 -29.40 12.14 -2.53
C SER A 65 -29.96 12.60 -1.17
N ASN A 66 -29.66 11.85 -0.10
CA ASN A 66 -30.09 12.18 1.26
C ASN A 66 -28.98 12.85 2.10
N ASP A 67 -27.74 12.89 1.60
CA ASP A 67 -26.59 13.49 2.26
C ASP A 67 -25.58 13.98 1.21
N VAL A 68 -25.66 15.27 0.91
CA VAL A 68 -24.84 15.95 -0.10
C VAL A 68 -23.37 16.09 0.29
N ASP A 69 -23.05 15.91 1.58
CA ASP A 69 -21.68 15.96 2.08
C ASP A 69 -21.00 14.57 2.03
N GLU A 70 -21.76 13.48 1.78
CA GLU A 70 -21.23 12.11 1.67
C GLU A 70 -21.04 11.67 0.20
N GLU A 71 -19.77 11.56 -0.22
CA GLU A 71 -19.39 10.91 -1.49
C GLU A 71 -19.86 9.45 -1.56
N ILE A 72 -20.39 9.02 -2.71
CA ILE A 72 -20.72 7.62 -3.00
C ILE A 72 -19.44 6.80 -3.15
N ILE A 73 -19.23 5.90 -2.19
CA ILE A 73 -18.21 4.86 -2.26
C ILE A 73 -18.80 3.62 -2.94
N VAL A 74 -18.23 3.23 -4.07
CA VAL A 74 -18.51 1.95 -4.74
C VAL A 74 -17.40 0.94 -4.49
N SER A 75 -17.73 -0.35 -4.45
CA SER A 75 -16.77 -1.45 -4.40
C SER A 75 -16.69 -2.22 -5.73
N LEU A 76 -15.52 -2.84 -5.93
CA LEU A 76 -15.18 -3.71 -7.04
C LEU A 76 -14.39 -4.90 -6.50
N THR A 77 -14.92 -6.11 -6.62
CA THR A 77 -14.21 -7.34 -6.21
C THR A 77 -13.64 -8.07 -7.42
N GLY A 78 -12.34 -8.39 -7.40
CA GLY A 78 -11.66 -9.10 -8.49
C GLY A 78 -10.21 -9.45 -8.19
N VAL A 79 -9.51 -10.01 -9.17
CA VAL A 79 -8.08 -10.36 -9.07
C VAL A 79 -7.23 -9.12 -9.37
N LEU A 80 -6.29 -8.82 -8.48
CA LEU A 80 -5.30 -7.76 -8.66
C LEU A 80 -4.28 -8.13 -9.75
N VAL A 81 -4.25 -7.38 -10.87
CA VAL A 81 -3.35 -7.64 -12.02
C VAL A 81 -2.35 -6.52 -12.31
N GLU A 82 -2.48 -5.39 -11.62
CA GLU A 82 -1.54 -4.26 -11.62
C GLU A 82 -1.62 -3.60 -10.24
N ALA A 83 -0.48 -3.34 -9.61
CA ALA A 83 -0.42 -2.74 -8.28
C ALA A 83 0.80 -1.81 -8.17
N ASP A 84 0.57 -0.51 -8.28
CA ASP A 84 1.55 0.54 -8.00
C ASP A 84 1.13 1.24 -6.70
N LEU A 85 1.54 0.62 -5.59
CA LEU A 85 1.19 0.98 -4.22
C LEU A 85 2.46 1.27 -3.41
N PRO A 86 2.38 2.01 -2.29
CA PRO A 86 3.48 2.13 -1.36
C PRO A 86 3.88 0.76 -0.77
N PRO A 87 5.09 0.63 -0.19
CA PRO A 87 6.12 1.66 -0.04
C PRO A 87 6.97 1.80 -1.30
N TYR A 88 7.18 3.05 -1.70
CA TYR A 88 8.02 3.38 -2.85
C TYR A 88 9.51 3.21 -2.49
N LYS A 89 10.26 2.52 -3.36
CA LYS A 89 11.68 2.21 -3.16
C LYS A 89 12.57 3.41 -3.51
N ASP A 90 12.21 4.11 -4.57
CA ASP A 90 12.91 5.28 -5.11
C ASP A 90 11.95 6.24 -5.84
N MET A 91 12.45 7.35 -6.35
CA MET A 91 11.65 8.29 -7.16
C MET A 91 11.12 7.68 -8.47
N ASN A 92 11.79 6.70 -9.06
CA ASN A 92 11.33 6.10 -10.32
C ASN A 92 10.08 5.24 -10.09
N SER A 93 10.05 4.48 -8.98
CA SER A 93 8.90 3.70 -8.54
C SER A 93 7.68 4.58 -8.21
N LEU A 94 7.91 5.79 -7.72
CA LEU A 94 6.86 6.76 -7.39
C LEU A 94 6.10 7.25 -8.64
N TYR A 95 6.77 7.35 -9.80
CA TYR A 95 6.17 7.80 -11.07
C TYR A 95 5.94 6.65 -12.09
N ARG A 96 6.05 5.38 -11.65
CA ARG A 96 6.02 4.19 -12.52
C ARG A 96 4.74 4.08 -13.35
N THR A 97 3.59 4.41 -12.75
CA THR A 97 2.26 4.42 -13.37
C THR A 97 2.15 5.34 -14.58
N ARG A 98 3.00 6.37 -14.68
CA ARG A 98 2.87 7.47 -15.63
C ARG A 98 4.26 7.92 -16.13
N PRO A 99 4.99 7.10 -16.90
CA PRO A 99 6.36 7.40 -17.31
C PRO A 99 6.52 8.74 -18.06
N ASN A 100 5.46 9.19 -18.74
CA ASN A 100 5.42 10.44 -19.50
C ASN A 100 4.68 11.59 -18.77
N LYS A 101 4.19 11.40 -17.53
CA LYS A 101 3.58 12.46 -16.71
C LYS A 101 4.19 12.46 -15.30
N LYS A 102 5.27 13.21 -15.15
CA LYS A 102 6.06 13.34 -13.91
C LYS A 102 5.50 14.41 -12.95
N ASP A 103 4.28 14.89 -13.17
CA ASP A 103 3.69 16.01 -12.44
C ASP A 103 3.06 15.59 -11.11
N ILE A 104 2.29 14.50 -11.09
CA ILE A 104 1.65 13.98 -9.87
C ILE A 104 1.71 12.45 -9.86
N PRO A 105 2.36 11.82 -8.86
CA PRO A 105 2.36 10.38 -8.70
C PRO A 105 1.00 9.88 -8.18
N VAL A 106 0.60 8.68 -8.61
CA VAL A 106 -0.68 8.06 -8.25
C VAL A 106 -0.47 6.65 -7.71
N ASN A 107 -1.17 6.35 -6.62
CA ASN A 107 -1.52 4.98 -6.24
C ASN A 107 -2.43 4.43 -7.34
N ARG A 108 -2.13 3.25 -7.88
CA ARG A 108 -2.99 2.62 -8.90
C ARG A 108 -3.12 1.12 -8.65
N VAL A 109 -4.34 0.64 -8.80
CA VAL A 109 -4.64 -0.79 -8.93
C VAL A 109 -5.48 -1.05 -10.18
N SER A 110 -5.28 -2.21 -10.80
CA SER A 110 -6.16 -2.71 -11.85
C SER A 110 -6.64 -4.10 -11.49
N LEU A 111 -7.95 -4.32 -11.61
CA LEU A 111 -8.61 -5.59 -11.32
C LEU A 111 -9.06 -6.26 -12.62
N ALA A 112 -8.85 -7.57 -12.71
CA ALA A 112 -9.42 -8.44 -13.73
C ALA A 112 -10.39 -9.44 -13.09
N PHE A 113 -11.40 -9.84 -13.85
CA PHE A 113 -12.53 -10.64 -13.35
C PHE A 113 -12.52 -12.09 -13.86
N PHE A 114 -11.62 -12.44 -14.77
CA PHE A 114 -11.37 -13.84 -15.21
C PHE A 114 -12.65 -14.65 -15.55
N GLY A 115 -13.58 -14.03 -16.27
CA GLY A 115 -14.84 -14.67 -16.69
C GLY A 115 -15.96 -14.71 -15.64
N HIS A 116 -15.89 -13.85 -14.62
CA HIS A 116 -16.96 -13.65 -13.64
C HIS A 116 -18.02 -12.65 -14.15
N ASP A 117 -19.29 -13.03 -14.07
CA ASP A 117 -20.43 -12.25 -14.58
C ASP A 117 -20.55 -10.82 -13.97
N ASN A 118 -20.06 -10.63 -12.74
CA ASN A 118 -19.99 -9.33 -12.07
C ASN A 118 -19.21 -8.29 -12.89
N TYR A 119 -18.30 -8.70 -13.79
CA TYR A 119 -17.59 -7.78 -14.69
C TYR A 119 -18.55 -6.98 -15.57
N ASP A 120 -19.50 -7.64 -16.24
CA ASP A 120 -20.37 -6.94 -17.19
C ASP A 120 -21.39 -6.07 -16.47
N ALA A 121 -21.90 -6.54 -15.32
CA ALA A 121 -22.75 -5.72 -14.45
C ALA A 121 -21.99 -4.49 -13.92
N ALA A 122 -20.75 -4.66 -13.42
CA ALA A 122 -19.92 -3.55 -12.98
C ALA A 122 -19.56 -2.57 -14.10
N ARG A 123 -19.31 -3.08 -15.32
CA ARG A 123 -19.05 -2.26 -16.52
C ARG A 123 -20.28 -1.45 -16.93
N VAL A 124 -21.48 -2.05 -16.88
CA VAL A 124 -22.74 -1.34 -17.16
C VAL A 124 -23.02 -0.30 -16.07
N GLY A 125 -22.80 -0.63 -14.79
CA GLY A 125 -22.91 0.33 -13.68
C GLY A 125 -21.98 1.53 -13.84
N LEU A 126 -20.73 1.30 -14.26
CA LEU A 126 -19.77 2.37 -14.52
C LEU A 126 -20.17 3.26 -15.72
N GLU A 127 -20.73 2.68 -16.79
CA GLU A 127 -21.28 3.45 -17.92
C GLU A 127 -22.57 4.21 -17.55
N ASN A 128 -23.41 3.67 -16.66
CA ASN A 128 -24.55 4.38 -16.10
C ASN A 128 -24.10 5.60 -15.28
N VAL A 129 -23.09 5.43 -14.40
CA VAL A 129 -22.45 6.53 -13.67
C VAL A 129 -21.88 7.58 -14.63
N ARG A 130 -21.14 7.18 -15.67
CA ARG A 130 -20.65 8.10 -16.71
C ARG A 130 -21.80 8.85 -17.40
N SER A 131 -22.90 8.16 -17.67
CA SER A 131 -24.08 8.73 -18.32
C SER A 131 -24.80 9.74 -17.42
N THR A 132 -24.89 9.47 -16.11
CA THR A 132 -25.40 10.41 -15.11
C THR A 132 -24.56 11.70 -15.10
N PHE A 133 -23.22 11.60 -15.04
CA PHE A 133 -22.35 12.77 -15.17
C PHE A 133 -22.49 13.49 -16.53
N SER A 134 -22.69 12.75 -17.63
CA SER A 134 -22.86 13.32 -18.97
C SER A 134 -24.11 14.20 -19.12
N ARG A 135 -25.04 14.18 -18.15
CA ARG A 135 -26.17 15.13 -18.07
C ARG A 135 -25.75 16.52 -17.58
N PHE A 136 -24.65 16.62 -16.83
CA PHE A 136 -24.16 17.86 -16.20
C PHE A 136 -22.89 18.42 -16.86
N TYR A 137 -22.20 17.60 -17.66
CA TYR A 137 -20.95 17.92 -18.32
C TYR A 137 -21.10 17.89 -19.83
N ALA A 138 -20.66 18.95 -20.53
CA ALA A 138 -20.76 19.07 -21.99
C ALA A 138 -20.07 17.91 -22.74
N SER A 139 -19.01 17.34 -22.16
CA SER A 139 -18.39 16.11 -22.64
C SER A 139 -17.75 15.32 -21.49
N VAL A 140 -18.02 14.01 -21.46
CA VAL A 140 -17.34 13.04 -20.60
C VAL A 140 -16.78 11.92 -21.47
N ASP A 141 -15.46 11.79 -21.51
CA ASP A 141 -14.71 10.73 -22.21
C ASP A 141 -15.32 9.36 -21.94
N LYS A 142 -15.53 8.56 -23.00
CA LYS A 142 -15.96 7.16 -22.87
C LYS A 142 -14.97 6.38 -22.01
N ILE A 143 -15.47 5.47 -21.18
CA ILE A 143 -14.60 4.59 -20.39
C ILE A 143 -13.80 3.70 -21.34
N LYS A 144 -12.48 3.72 -21.20
CA LYS A 144 -11.60 2.91 -22.03
C LYS A 144 -11.53 1.49 -21.48
N VAL A 145 -12.15 0.55 -22.19
CA VAL A 145 -11.93 -0.88 -21.97
C VAL A 145 -10.44 -1.14 -22.22
N SER A 146 -9.71 -1.36 -21.13
CA SER A 146 -8.30 -1.71 -21.14
C SER A 146 -8.18 -3.21 -20.86
N ALA A 147 -7.08 -3.84 -21.31
CA ALA A 147 -6.85 -5.26 -21.08
C ALA A 147 -5.43 -5.53 -20.56
N LYS A 148 -5.29 -6.58 -19.75
CA LYS A 148 -4.05 -7.05 -19.15
C LYS A 148 -4.09 -8.58 -19.09
N VAL A 149 -3.03 -9.24 -19.57
CA VAL A 149 -2.99 -10.73 -19.71
C VAL A 149 -4.22 -11.28 -20.48
N GLY A 150 -4.60 -10.59 -21.56
CA GLY A 150 -5.78 -10.93 -22.37
C GLY A 150 -7.15 -10.63 -21.74
N MET A 151 -7.22 -10.37 -20.43
CA MET A 151 -8.46 -10.10 -19.70
C MET A 151 -8.77 -8.60 -19.65
N PRO A 152 -10.05 -8.19 -19.73
CA PRO A 152 -10.44 -6.80 -19.51
C PRO A 152 -10.20 -6.39 -18.05
N ILE A 153 -9.86 -5.12 -17.84
CA ILE A 153 -9.56 -4.56 -16.51
C ILE A 153 -10.35 -3.30 -16.19
N ILE A 154 -10.63 -3.12 -14.90
CA ILE A 154 -11.09 -1.86 -14.32
C ILE A 154 -9.96 -1.32 -13.42
N SER A 155 -9.53 -0.09 -13.67
CA SER A 155 -8.47 0.57 -12.88
C SER A 155 -9.04 1.60 -11.92
N CYS A 156 -8.55 1.60 -10.69
CA CYS A 156 -8.75 2.67 -9.70
C CYS A 156 -7.42 3.42 -9.48
N GLU A 157 -7.47 4.74 -9.41
CA GLU A 157 -6.29 5.61 -9.18
C GLU A 157 -6.59 6.66 -8.11
N ASN A 158 -5.65 6.93 -7.19
CA ASN A 158 -5.69 8.12 -6.33
C ASN A 158 -4.32 8.80 -6.29
N ARG A 159 -4.29 10.12 -6.15
CA ARG A 159 -3.04 10.89 -6.04
C ARG A 159 -2.35 10.56 -4.72
N VAL A 160 -1.05 10.28 -4.76
CA VAL A 160 -0.24 10.07 -3.54
C VAL A 160 -0.14 11.37 -2.73
N VAL A 161 -0.14 12.52 -3.41
CA VAL A 161 -0.18 13.87 -2.83
C VAL A 161 -0.98 14.80 -3.73
N SER A 162 -1.61 15.82 -3.15
CA SER A 162 -2.24 16.91 -3.90
C SER A 162 -1.27 18.10 -4.02
N LYS A 163 -1.41 18.93 -5.05
CA LYS A 163 -0.67 20.20 -5.13
C LYS A 163 -1.28 21.22 -4.15
N VAL A 164 -0.51 22.19 -3.67
CA VAL A 164 -1.00 23.21 -2.71
C VAL A 164 -2.18 24.00 -3.28
N ASP A 165 -2.08 24.44 -4.54
CA ASP A 165 -3.12 25.16 -5.29
C ASP A 165 -4.35 24.29 -5.65
N HIS A 166 -4.32 23.00 -5.29
CA HIS A 166 -5.41 22.04 -5.49
C HIS A 166 -6.13 21.67 -4.18
N VAL A 167 -5.69 22.18 -3.03
CA VAL A 167 -6.24 21.87 -1.71
C VAL A 167 -6.91 23.13 -1.16
N PRO A 168 -8.18 23.06 -0.72
CA PRO A 168 -8.85 24.19 -0.06
C PRO A 168 -8.08 24.71 1.17
N VAL A 169 -8.25 26.00 1.47
CA VAL A 169 -7.43 26.72 2.47
C VAL A 169 -7.66 26.22 3.90
N ASP A 170 -8.87 25.76 4.18
CA ASP A 170 -9.36 25.23 5.45
C ASP A 170 -8.96 23.76 5.70
N VAL A 171 -8.72 22.99 4.64
CA VAL A 171 -8.29 21.58 4.73
C VAL A 171 -6.90 21.49 5.35
N ARG A 172 -6.75 20.66 6.39
CA ARG A 172 -5.50 20.43 7.13
C ARG A 172 -4.66 19.32 6.49
N ASP A 173 -3.35 19.34 6.76
CA ASP A 173 -2.46 18.26 6.37
C ASP A 173 -2.73 17.00 7.21
N ALA A 174 -2.91 15.89 6.51
CA ALA A 174 -3.04 14.57 7.11
C ALA A 174 -1.68 13.98 7.48
N LYS A 175 -1.66 13.04 8.43
CA LYS A 175 -0.43 12.38 8.86
C LYS A 175 -0.12 11.19 7.95
N LEU A 176 0.78 11.37 6.99
CA LEU A 176 1.31 10.28 6.16
C LEU A 176 1.81 9.10 7.03
N PRO A 177 1.21 7.89 6.95
CA PRO A 177 1.60 6.75 7.77
C PRO A 177 3.02 6.27 7.48
N LYS A 178 3.75 5.84 8.51
CA LYS A 178 5.12 5.32 8.35
C LYS A 178 5.18 4.07 7.47
N ALA A 179 4.12 3.26 7.45
CA ALA A 179 4.01 2.09 6.57
C ALA A 179 3.95 2.48 5.08
N HIS A 180 3.43 3.67 4.75
CA HIS A 180 3.33 4.13 3.36
C HIS A 180 4.64 4.74 2.86
N ASP A 181 5.47 5.26 3.78
CA ASP A 181 6.74 5.93 3.46
C ASP A 181 7.89 5.58 4.43
N PRO A 182 8.26 4.29 4.55
CA PRO A 182 9.24 3.83 5.54
C PRO A 182 10.64 4.42 5.30
N ASN A 183 10.98 4.70 4.04
CA ASN A 183 12.25 5.28 3.61
C ASN A 183 12.24 6.82 3.52
N GLY A 184 11.07 7.45 3.69
CA GLY A 184 10.89 8.90 3.57
C GLY A 184 10.95 9.42 2.13
N ILE A 185 10.70 8.60 1.11
CA ILE A 185 10.72 8.99 -0.31
C ILE A 185 9.65 10.03 -0.61
N ILE A 186 8.41 9.83 -0.17
CA ILE A 186 7.31 10.80 -0.38
C ILE A 186 7.63 12.09 0.41
N ARG A 187 8.00 11.95 1.69
CA ARG A 187 8.29 13.07 2.58
C ARG A 187 9.43 13.96 2.07
N LYS A 188 10.59 13.37 1.77
CA LYS A 188 11.80 14.10 1.37
C LYS A 188 11.65 14.77 -0.01
N ASN A 189 11.02 14.09 -0.97
CA ASN A 189 10.99 14.57 -2.36
C ASN A 189 9.75 15.41 -2.71
N LEU A 190 8.62 15.21 -2.03
CA LEU A 190 7.36 15.91 -2.35
C LEU A 190 6.92 16.86 -1.23
N LEU A 191 6.76 16.36 0.01
CA LEU A 191 6.15 17.17 1.08
C LEU A 191 7.09 18.28 1.59
N MET A 192 8.40 18.05 1.61
CA MET A 192 9.39 19.10 1.94
C MET A 192 9.55 20.18 0.85
N SER A 193 8.90 20.05 -0.32
CA SER A 193 9.06 21.00 -1.43
C SER A 193 8.15 22.22 -1.35
N ASN A 194 7.20 22.27 -0.39
CA ASN A 194 6.13 23.26 -0.29
C ASN A 194 5.25 23.41 -1.55
N LYS A 195 5.33 22.48 -2.51
CA LYS A 195 4.46 22.43 -3.71
C LYS A 195 3.33 21.42 -3.59
N HIS A 196 3.45 20.48 -2.64
CA HIS A 196 2.53 19.37 -2.45
C HIS A 196 2.16 19.22 -0.98
N ARG A 197 0.92 18.82 -0.73
CA ARG A 197 0.34 18.52 0.58
C ARG A 197 -0.19 17.09 0.56
N PHE A 198 -0.15 16.42 1.70
CA PHE A 198 -0.85 15.16 1.92
C PHE A 198 -2.06 15.46 2.77
N VAL A 199 -3.25 15.23 2.24
CA VAL A 199 -4.53 15.45 2.92
C VAL A 199 -5.31 14.13 3.00
N ASP A 200 -6.37 14.06 3.80
CA ASP A 200 -7.13 12.81 3.99
C ASP A 200 -7.68 12.27 2.65
N ASP A 201 -7.95 13.17 1.70
CA ASP A 201 -8.35 12.83 0.33
C ASP A 201 -7.30 12.00 -0.46
N ASN A 202 -6.01 12.10 -0.09
CA ASN A 202 -4.92 11.29 -0.64
C ASN A 202 -4.72 9.96 0.11
N ALA A 203 -5.37 9.76 1.26
CA ALA A 203 -5.25 8.53 2.01
C ALA A 203 -5.87 7.36 1.24
N VAL A 204 -5.21 6.21 1.36
CA VAL A 204 -5.72 4.91 0.90
C VAL A 204 -5.59 3.97 2.08
N THR A 205 -6.68 3.35 2.49
CA THR A 205 -6.70 2.38 3.60
C THR A 205 -6.38 0.98 3.07
N PHE A 206 -5.59 0.23 3.83
CA PHE A 206 -5.11 -1.10 3.48
C PHE A 206 -5.54 -2.06 4.59
N SER A 207 -6.41 -3.02 4.27
CA SER A 207 -6.97 -3.94 5.26
C SER A 207 -7.03 -5.37 4.72
N LYS A 208 -7.23 -6.35 5.60
CA LYS A 208 -7.39 -7.77 5.25
C LYS A 208 -8.45 -8.44 6.11
N LEU A 209 -9.08 -9.46 5.56
CA LEU A 209 -9.94 -10.35 6.32
C LEU A 209 -9.09 -11.21 7.27
N ALA A 210 -9.47 -11.24 8.55
CA ALA A 210 -8.92 -12.11 9.58
C ALA A 210 -10.04 -12.94 10.20
N LYS A 211 -9.78 -14.22 10.48
CA LYS A 211 -10.69 -15.06 11.25
C LYS A 211 -10.38 -14.93 12.74
N THR A 212 -11.40 -14.63 13.55
CA THR A 212 -11.31 -14.68 15.01
C THR A 212 -11.27 -16.13 15.50
N THR A 213 -10.43 -16.41 16.50
CA THR A 213 -10.31 -17.74 17.09
C THR A 213 -11.49 -18.14 17.99
N GLU A 214 -12.34 -17.19 18.39
CA GLU A 214 -13.38 -17.43 19.41
C GLU A 214 -14.75 -17.78 18.81
N ASN A 215 -15.12 -17.21 17.65
CA ASN A 215 -16.46 -17.38 17.05
C ASN A 215 -16.43 -17.69 15.54
N ASP A 216 -15.26 -17.93 14.94
CA ASP A 216 -15.04 -18.04 13.48
C ASP A 216 -15.56 -16.81 12.70
N ALA A 217 -15.81 -15.70 13.40
CA ALA A 217 -16.27 -14.44 12.85
C ALA A 217 -15.15 -13.77 12.07
N ILE A 218 -15.52 -13.15 10.94
CA ILE A 218 -14.61 -12.46 10.04
C ILE A 218 -14.48 -11.01 10.48
N GLU A 219 -13.27 -10.60 10.85
CA GLU A 219 -12.92 -9.22 11.16
C GLU A 219 -12.12 -8.59 10.00
N ILE A 220 -12.24 -7.28 9.85
CA ILE A 220 -11.41 -6.48 8.95
C ILE A 220 -10.35 -5.81 9.82
N ILE A 221 -9.07 -6.12 9.55
CA ILE A 221 -7.93 -5.54 10.26
C ILE A 221 -7.01 -4.79 9.30
N ASP A 222 -6.40 -3.70 9.77
CA ASP A 222 -5.41 -2.95 8.99
C ASP A 222 -4.16 -3.79 8.69
N CYS A 223 -3.57 -3.57 7.53
CA CYS A 223 -2.42 -4.33 7.04
C CYS A 223 -1.39 -3.44 6.33
N SER A 224 -0.19 -3.97 6.10
CA SER A 224 0.81 -3.22 5.32
C SER A 224 0.44 -3.23 3.84
N PRO A 225 0.61 -2.13 3.08
CA PRO A 225 0.42 -2.15 1.63
C PRO A 225 1.39 -3.12 0.92
N GLU A 226 2.50 -3.51 1.58
CA GLU A 226 3.38 -4.58 1.10
C GLU A 226 2.73 -5.97 1.07
N GLU A 227 1.61 -6.20 1.74
CA GLU A 227 0.95 -7.51 1.75
C GLU A 227 0.24 -7.81 0.42
N PHE A 228 -0.15 -6.79 -0.34
CA PHE A 228 -0.84 -6.95 -1.62
C PHE A 228 0.11 -7.42 -2.73
N LYS A 229 -0.31 -8.44 -3.48
CA LYS A 229 0.44 -9.04 -4.59
C LYS A 229 -0.45 -9.28 -5.79
N ILE A 230 0.13 -9.16 -6.98
CA ILE A 230 -0.53 -9.52 -8.23
C ILE A 230 -0.91 -11.01 -8.19
N GLY A 231 -2.17 -11.31 -8.54
CA GLY A 231 -2.80 -12.62 -8.44
C GLY A 231 -3.69 -12.81 -7.20
N MET A 232 -3.62 -11.95 -6.18
CA MET A 232 -4.56 -12.00 -5.04
C MET A 232 -5.95 -11.50 -5.43
N ILE A 233 -6.99 -12.05 -4.79
CA ILE A 233 -8.37 -11.56 -4.87
C ILE A 233 -8.53 -10.45 -3.83
N VAL A 234 -9.02 -9.30 -4.28
CA VAL A 234 -9.19 -8.09 -3.46
C VAL A 234 -10.55 -7.46 -3.73
N CYS A 235 -11.07 -6.76 -2.74
CA CYS A 235 -12.17 -5.81 -2.89
C CYS A 235 -11.59 -4.39 -2.79
N VAL A 236 -11.82 -3.58 -3.81
CA VAL A 236 -11.35 -2.19 -3.87
C VAL A 236 -12.53 -1.26 -3.70
N GLN A 237 -12.45 -0.30 -2.79
CA GLN A 237 -13.41 0.79 -2.68
C GLN A 237 -12.88 2.04 -3.39
N ALA A 238 -13.75 2.71 -4.15
CA ALA A 238 -13.42 3.93 -4.85
C ALA A 238 -14.62 4.89 -4.93
N THR A 239 -14.35 6.20 -5.01
CA THR A 239 -15.37 7.19 -5.37
C THR A 239 -15.38 7.38 -6.90
N PRO A 240 -16.53 7.32 -7.59
CA PRO A 240 -16.63 7.79 -8.97
C PRO A 240 -16.51 9.32 -9.03
N THR A 241 -15.48 9.83 -9.69
CA THR A 241 -15.20 11.28 -9.80
C THR A 241 -14.97 11.66 -11.24
N VAL A 242 -15.58 12.73 -11.72
CA VAL A 242 -15.27 13.36 -13.01
C VAL A 242 -14.22 14.45 -12.79
N VAL A 243 -13.18 14.46 -13.62
CA VAL A 243 -12.12 15.48 -13.57
C VAL A 243 -11.91 16.12 -14.94
N PRO A 244 -11.68 17.44 -15.01
CA PRO A 244 -11.38 18.12 -16.26
C PRO A 244 -10.05 17.60 -16.87
N THR A 245 -9.98 17.62 -18.20
CA THR A 245 -8.80 17.22 -18.97
C THR A 245 -8.22 18.40 -19.74
N THR A 246 -6.94 18.30 -20.11
CA THR A 246 -6.22 19.30 -20.91
C THR A 246 -6.69 19.40 -22.38
N LYS A 247 -7.78 18.72 -22.77
CA LYS A 247 -8.31 18.65 -24.14
C LYS A 247 -9.75 19.17 -24.26
N ASN A 248 -10.15 20.10 -23.40
CA ASN A 248 -11.50 20.69 -23.36
C ASN A 248 -12.62 19.64 -23.28
N GLY A 249 -12.52 18.78 -22.27
CA GLY A 249 -13.52 17.79 -21.92
C GLY A 249 -13.17 17.15 -20.58
N SER A 250 -14.08 16.35 -20.01
CA SER A 250 -13.88 15.72 -18.71
C SER A 250 -13.71 14.21 -18.83
N LYS A 251 -13.05 13.56 -17.86
CA LYS A 251 -12.96 12.10 -17.78
C LYS A 251 -13.51 11.59 -16.46
N LEU A 252 -14.21 10.46 -16.49
CA LEU A 252 -14.51 9.69 -15.28
C LEU A 252 -13.24 8.98 -14.80
N ILE A 253 -13.00 9.02 -13.49
CA ILE A 253 -12.01 8.20 -12.78
C ILE A 253 -12.67 7.50 -11.60
N LEU A 254 -12.14 6.34 -11.23
CA LEU A 254 -12.44 5.69 -9.97
C LEU A 254 -11.33 6.05 -8.98
N LYS A 255 -11.66 6.92 -8.04
CA LYS A 255 -10.74 7.47 -7.04
C LYS A 255 -10.54 6.46 -5.92
N LEU A 256 -9.39 5.80 -5.91
CA LEU A 256 -9.06 4.74 -4.95
C LEU A 256 -9.13 5.24 -3.49
N ARG A 257 -9.98 4.62 -2.67
CA ARG A 257 -10.19 4.94 -1.23
C ARG A 257 -9.66 3.84 -0.30
N SER A 258 -9.93 2.57 -0.59
CA SER A 258 -9.41 1.45 0.20
C SER A 258 -9.17 0.20 -0.63
N ILE A 259 -8.33 -0.71 -0.10
CA ILE A 259 -8.12 -2.05 -0.64
C ILE A 259 -8.22 -3.05 0.51
N LEU A 260 -9.13 -4.00 0.35
CA LEU A 260 -9.34 -5.14 1.23
C LEU A 260 -8.78 -6.41 0.59
N HIS A 261 -7.86 -7.08 1.26
CA HIS A 261 -7.41 -8.42 0.87
C HIS A 261 -8.46 -9.46 1.24
N VAL A 262 -9.00 -10.16 0.23
CA VAL A 262 -10.11 -11.12 0.34
C VAL A 262 -9.60 -12.57 0.36
N SER A 263 -8.80 -12.96 -0.64
CA SER A 263 -8.22 -14.31 -0.72
C SER A 263 -6.89 -14.33 -1.46
N ASP A 264 -5.93 -15.07 -0.92
CA ASP A 264 -4.67 -15.44 -1.57
C ASP A 264 -4.55 -16.95 -1.82
N ALA A 265 -5.63 -17.73 -1.71
CA ALA A 265 -5.61 -19.18 -1.85
C ALA A 265 -5.09 -19.60 -3.24
N VAL A 266 -5.64 -19.00 -4.30
CA VAL A 266 -5.23 -19.23 -5.69
C VAL A 266 -3.79 -18.73 -5.92
N TYR A 267 -3.44 -17.55 -5.38
CA TYR A 267 -2.09 -16.99 -5.48
C TYR A 267 -1.03 -17.91 -4.86
N LYS A 268 -1.26 -18.37 -3.62
CA LYS A 268 -0.37 -19.29 -2.88
C LYS A 268 -0.18 -20.62 -3.61
N ARG A 269 -1.24 -21.13 -4.27
CA ARG A 269 -1.16 -22.37 -5.07
C ARG A 269 -0.14 -22.27 -6.20
N PHE A 270 0.00 -21.12 -6.85
CA PHE A 270 0.92 -20.94 -7.99
C PHE A 270 2.26 -20.28 -7.63
N LEU A 271 2.35 -19.60 -6.49
CA LEU A 271 3.57 -18.95 -5.97
C LEU A 271 4.80 -19.86 -5.94
N PHE A 272 4.60 -21.17 -5.68
CA PHE A 272 5.68 -22.15 -5.63
C PHE A 272 5.79 -23.02 -6.89
N THR A 273 4.71 -23.19 -7.67
CA THR A 273 4.70 -24.01 -8.88
C THR A 273 5.71 -23.51 -9.93
N CYS A 274 5.79 -22.19 -10.13
CA CYS A 274 6.81 -21.60 -11.01
C CYS A 274 8.24 -21.92 -10.55
N ARG A 275 8.50 -21.99 -9.23
CA ARG A 275 9.83 -22.30 -8.69
C ARG A 275 10.25 -23.76 -8.89
N VAL A 276 9.32 -24.70 -8.98
CA VAL A 276 9.66 -26.11 -9.23
C VAL A 276 10.17 -26.27 -10.65
N ALA A 277 9.50 -25.66 -11.63
CA ALA A 277 9.98 -25.62 -13.02
C ALA A 277 11.35 -24.93 -13.15
N ASP A 278 11.60 -23.86 -12.40
CA ASP A 278 12.91 -23.21 -12.34
C ASP A 278 14.00 -24.09 -11.70
N ILE A 279 13.66 -24.93 -10.72
CA ILE A 279 14.60 -25.89 -10.09
C ILE A 279 15.05 -26.95 -11.11
N ASP A 280 14.13 -27.47 -11.93
CA ASP A 280 14.46 -28.41 -13.00
C ASP A 280 15.25 -27.75 -14.15
N ALA A 281 15.12 -26.43 -14.31
CA ALA A 281 15.90 -25.60 -15.23
C ALA A 281 17.24 -25.09 -14.66
N LEU A 282 17.55 -25.32 -13.38
CA LEU A 282 18.86 -24.98 -12.82
C LEU A 282 19.95 -25.74 -13.58
N PRO A 283 21.09 -25.10 -13.90
CA PRO A 283 22.22 -25.82 -14.47
C PRO A 283 22.63 -26.93 -13.51
N LYS A 284 22.50 -28.20 -13.95
CA LYS A 284 22.96 -29.40 -13.22
C LYS A 284 24.32 -29.08 -12.61
N PRO A 285 24.52 -29.33 -11.30
CA PRO A 285 25.62 -28.73 -10.55
C PRO A 285 26.96 -29.00 -11.25
N GLY A 286 27.45 -27.97 -11.94
CA GLY A 286 28.79 -27.98 -12.51
C GLY A 286 29.82 -28.16 -11.41
N SER A 287 31.06 -28.41 -11.80
CA SER A 287 32.22 -28.55 -10.90
C SER A 287 32.64 -27.22 -10.23
N GLY A 288 31.66 -26.49 -9.68
CA GLY A 288 31.87 -25.35 -8.80
C GLY A 288 32.77 -25.77 -7.65
N LEU A 289 33.85 -25.01 -7.47
CA LEU A 289 34.92 -25.28 -6.52
C LEU A 289 34.33 -25.53 -5.12
N LYS A 290 34.32 -26.79 -4.65
CA LYS A 290 33.75 -27.19 -3.35
C LYS A 290 34.55 -26.56 -2.20
N ARG A 291 34.21 -25.32 -1.85
CA ARG A 291 34.70 -24.68 -0.62
C ARG A 291 34.09 -25.42 0.57
N LYS A 292 34.93 -25.81 1.53
CA LYS A 292 34.50 -26.53 2.72
C LYS A 292 33.54 -25.65 3.52
N ALA A 293 32.26 -25.99 3.54
CA ALA A 293 31.32 -25.39 4.47
C ALA A 293 31.81 -25.67 5.90
N PRO A 294 31.80 -24.68 6.81
CA PRO A 294 32.05 -24.94 8.22
C PRO A 294 31.00 -25.93 8.74
N ALA A 295 31.39 -26.81 9.67
CA ALA A 295 30.44 -27.72 10.30
C ALA A 295 29.30 -26.91 10.94
N ALA A 296 28.06 -27.30 10.67
CA ALA A 296 26.91 -26.56 11.15
C ALA A 296 26.84 -26.64 12.68
N LEU A 297 27.10 -25.51 13.34
CA LEU A 297 27.10 -25.36 14.80
C LEU A 297 25.65 -25.26 15.33
N TRP A 298 24.85 -26.31 15.11
CA TRP A 298 23.48 -26.43 15.64
C TRP A 298 23.44 -26.45 17.18
N ILE A 299 24.55 -26.80 17.81
CA ILE A 299 24.71 -26.85 19.27
C ILE A 299 25.95 -26.03 19.62
N ASN A 300 25.78 -25.05 20.50
CA ASN A 300 26.86 -24.21 20.99
C ASN A 300 27.85 -25.07 21.80
N SER A 301 29.09 -25.22 21.33
CA SER A 301 30.08 -26.18 21.87
C SER A 301 30.63 -25.85 23.26
N LYS A 302 30.02 -24.90 23.97
CA LYS A 302 30.38 -24.44 25.32
C LYS A 302 29.55 -25.07 26.45
N LYS A 303 29.16 -26.34 26.30
CA LYS A 303 28.99 -27.24 27.46
C LYS A 303 30.18 -28.19 27.53
N ARG A 304 31.27 -27.72 28.12
CA ARG A 304 32.31 -28.61 28.63
C ARG A 304 31.64 -29.49 29.69
N SER A 305 31.84 -30.80 29.66
CA SER A 305 31.41 -31.67 30.75
C SER A 305 32.07 -31.19 32.04
N MET A 306 31.29 -30.98 33.11
CA MET A 306 31.86 -30.66 34.42
C MET A 306 32.81 -31.80 34.80
N THR A 307 34.05 -31.43 35.12
CA THR A 307 35.04 -32.33 35.68
C THR A 307 34.95 -32.30 37.20
N ILE A 308 35.47 -33.34 37.87
CA ILE A 308 35.40 -33.43 39.35
C ILE A 308 36.10 -32.22 40.00
N GLY A 309 37.15 -31.66 39.37
CA GLY A 309 37.81 -30.44 39.83
C GLY A 309 36.94 -29.17 39.79
N ASP A 310 35.86 -29.14 39.00
CA ASP A 310 34.90 -28.02 39.01
C ASP A 310 33.98 -28.05 40.25
N VAL A 311 33.90 -29.20 40.95
CA VAL A 311 33.11 -29.38 42.19
C VAL A 311 33.92 -28.95 43.42
N GLU A 312 35.21 -29.32 43.48
CA GLU A 312 36.10 -29.03 44.62
C GLU A 312 36.32 -27.53 44.87
N VAL A 313 36.20 -26.68 43.84
CA VAL A 313 36.29 -25.22 43.98
C VAL A 313 35.16 -24.65 44.84
N ARG A 314 34.02 -25.34 44.94
CA ARG A 314 32.82 -24.87 45.66
C ARG A 314 32.82 -25.20 47.15
N GLU A 315 33.64 -26.14 47.60
CA GLU A 315 33.74 -26.52 49.03
C GLU A 315 34.77 -25.67 49.80
N ARG A 316 35.58 -24.85 49.12
CA ARG A 316 36.59 -23.98 49.76
C ARG A 316 36.14 -22.54 50.03
N SER A 317 34.93 -22.14 49.65
CA SER A 317 34.44 -20.76 49.84
C SER A 317 33.65 -20.52 51.13
N ASP A 318 33.26 -21.55 51.88
CA ASP A 318 32.35 -21.45 53.04
C ASP A 318 33.06 -21.28 54.41
N GLY A 319 34.32 -20.87 54.44
CA GLY A 319 35.09 -20.66 55.67
C GLY A 319 35.94 -19.38 55.66
N GLY A 320 35.34 -18.22 55.97
CA GLY A 320 36.10 -16.95 55.89
C GLY A 320 35.42 -15.65 56.36
N SER A 321 34.78 -15.65 57.54
CA SER A 321 34.53 -14.46 58.41
C SER A 321 34.11 -13.10 57.81
N ARG A 322 32.89 -12.66 58.20
CA ARG A 322 32.44 -11.26 58.18
C ARG A 322 33.41 -10.30 58.91
N LYS A 323 33.50 -9.04 58.47
CA LYS A 323 33.45 -7.83 59.33
C LYS A 323 32.99 -6.58 58.55
N ASP A 324 31.89 -6.01 59.02
CA ASP A 324 31.57 -4.58 59.25
C ASP A 324 31.93 -3.56 58.13
N ALA A 325 30.99 -2.95 57.40
CA ALA A 325 29.89 -2.04 57.80
C ALA A 325 30.30 -0.56 58.04
N SER A 326 30.11 0.28 57.01
CA SER A 326 29.49 1.62 57.13
C SER A 326 29.19 2.23 55.75
N SER A 327 28.24 3.17 55.71
CA SER A 327 27.68 3.81 54.51
C SER A 327 28.46 5.03 54.00
N GLU A 328 28.13 5.42 52.78
CA GLU A 328 28.19 6.78 52.17
C GLU A 328 28.83 7.93 52.97
N ALA A 329 29.84 8.57 52.38
CA ALA A 329 29.88 10.03 52.15
C ALA A 329 31.08 10.44 51.26
N ASP A 330 30.83 11.38 50.34
CA ASP A 330 31.76 12.36 49.74
C ASP A 330 33.21 11.99 49.35
N LYS A 331 33.44 12.01 48.03
CA LYS A 331 34.55 12.72 47.32
C LYS A 331 34.33 12.54 45.81
N VAL A 332 33.95 13.56 45.01
CA VAL A 332 34.49 14.93 44.84
C VAL A 332 35.95 14.94 44.37
N ALA A 333 36.16 15.59 43.21
CA ALA A 333 37.42 16.11 42.67
C ALA A 333 38.59 15.13 42.35
N ALA A 334 38.52 14.49 41.17
CA ALA A 334 39.64 14.19 40.25
C ALA A 334 39.07 13.44 39.03
N ARG A 335 39.22 13.84 37.76
CA ARG A 335 40.31 14.58 37.08
C ARG A 335 39.77 15.50 35.98
N PHE A 336 40.21 16.76 35.99
CA PHE A 336 40.40 17.57 34.78
C PHE A 336 41.33 16.81 33.79
N GLY A 337 41.28 16.98 32.46
CA GLY A 337 40.50 17.89 31.62
C GLY A 337 41.35 18.35 30.43
N ARG A 338 40.74 18.75 29.30
CA ARG A 338 41.39 19.67 28.33
C ARG A 338 40.38 20.30 27.36
N MET A 339 40.21 21.61 27.49
CA MET A 339 39.71 22.48 26.42
C MET A 339 40.87 22.82 25.46
N THR A 340 40.55 23.14 24.22
CA THR A 340 41.23 24.20 23.45
C THR A 340 40.21 24.93 22.59
N THR A 341 39.96 26.19 22.90
CA THR A 341 39.23 27.16 22.07
C THR A 341 40.16 27.76 21.01
N LYS A 342 39.56 28.34 19.96
CA LYS A 342 40.19 29.37 19.14
C LYS A 342 39.14 30.32 18.55
N GLU A 343 38.92 31.42 19.23
CA GLU A 343 38.60 32.71 18.61
C GLU A 343 39.90 33.21 17.92
N GLY A 344 39.90 34.12 16.94
CA GLY A 344 38.83 34.87 16.28
C GLY A 344 39.47 36.16 15.72
N GLU A 345 38.93 36.76 14.66
CA GLU A 345 39.27 38.15 14.32
C GLU A 345 38.15 38.83 13.53
N VAL A 346 38.02 40.14 13.71
CA VAL A 346 36.89 40.99 13.32
C VAL A 346 37.42 42.26 12.66
N THR A 347 36.79 42.71 11.59
CA THR A 347 36.90 44.11 11.10
C THR A 347 35.58 44.62 10.52
N SER A 348 35.10 45.74 11.05
CA SER A 348 34.14 46.67 10.42
C SER A 348 34.92 47.81 9.71
N GLU A 349 34.38 48.83 9.03
CA GLU A 349 33.02 49.42 8.89
C GLU A 349 32.75 49.66 7.36
N GLY A 350 31.67 50.28 6.86
CA GLY A 350 30.53 50.99 7.46
C GLY A 350 29.53 51.49 6.39
N GLU A 351 28.57 52.32 6.86
CA GLU A 351 27.66 53.30 6.22
C GLU A 351 27.87 53.72 4.73
N SER A 352 26.88 54.20 3.94
CA SER A 352 25.48 54.64 4.18
C SER A 352 24.67 54.71 2.85
N PRO A 353 23.34 54.96 2.85
CA PRO A 353 22.49 54.95 1.65
C PRO A 353 22.13 56.36 1.08
N ALA A 354 21.86 56.45 -0.23
CA ALA A 354 21.03 57.52 -0.84
C ALA A 354 20.64 57.21 -2.31
N ALA A 355 19.51 57.80 -2.75
CA ALA A 355 18.91 57.81 -4.10
C ALA A 355 18.23 56.52 -4.58
#